data_AF-A0A6V8N6H1-F1
#
_entry.id   AF-A0A6V8N6H1-F1
#
_cell.length_a   1.000
_cell.length_b   1.000
_cell.length_c   1.000
_cell.angle_alpha   90.00
_cell.angle_beta   90.00
_cell.angle_gamma   90.00
#
_symmetry.space_group_name_H-M   'P 1'
#
loop_
_entity.id
_entity.type
_entity.pdbx_description
1 polymer ?
#
loop_
_entity_poly.entity_id
_entity_poly.type
_entity_poly.pdbx_seq_one_letter_code
_entity_poly.pdbx_strand_id
1 'polypeptide(L)'
;MNDTYQKIELASPEADEQEILSCLAEIRSGRLANDLKLVNYYREIPVSYSADVLTVEETSVEFLVHQIQAVVISLEKVTVLKSDHFKRPVIATVNYVNVEKSRIVLSGFSYAMVRADRRMSVRVALTELIRVTFRTEESSASGRLLDMSLTGVSIGVDGDPGLELSERGEITVGLPSGSISFPASLLKVVPMTSGTRLVFEVELDRASEVGISQFIFKRQVEIIKELKEHPGLNL
;
A
#
# COMPACT_ATOMS: atom_id res chain seq x y z
N MET A 1 0.20 -9.19 7.94
CA MET A 1 0.98 -9.57 6.75
C MET A 1 0.56 -8.63 5.63
N ASN A 2 1.43 -7.71 5.20
CA ASN A 2 1.09 -6.72 4.17
C ASN A 2 0.93 -7.45 2.83
N ASP A 3 -0.28 -7.41 2.26
CA ASP A 3 -0.63 -8.02 0.97
C ASP A 3 -0.18 -7.15 -0.22
N THR A 4 0.74 -6.22 0.02
CA THR A 4 1.14 -5.16 -0.92
C THR A 4 2.13 -5.66 -1.97
N TYR A 5 3.04 -6.54 -1.57
CA TYR A 5 4.10 -7.05 -2.44
C TYR A 5 4.47 -8.50 -2.08
N GLN A 6 4.97 -9.22 -3.08
CA GLN A 6 5.50 -10.56 -2.95
C GLN A 6 6.89 -10.61 -3.61
N LYS A 7 7.92 -10.99 -2.87
CA LYS A 7 9.25 -11.24 -3.45
C LYS A 7 9.16 -12.38 -4.46
N ILE A 8 9.91 -12.24 -5.55
CA ILE A 8 10.02 -13.25 -6.61
C ILE A 8 11.49 -13.42 -6.94
N GLU A 9 11.86 -14.65 -7.28
CA GLU A 9 13.19 -15.01 -7.74
C GLU A 9 13.09 -15.28 -9.24
N LEU A 10 13.94 -14.64 -10.03
CA LEU A 10 14.03 -14.86 -11.47
C LEU A 10 15.19 -15.81 -11.81
N ALA A 11 16.30 -15.73 -11.10
CA ALA A 11 17.42 -16.66 -11.19
C ALA A 11 17.82 -17.24 -9.82
N SER A 12 18.43 -16.42 -8.97
CA SER A 12 18.69 -16.70 -7.55
C SER A 12 18.72 -15.38 -6.79
N PRO A 13 18.54 -15.37 -5.45
CA PRO A 13 18.58 -14.13 -4.67
C PRO A 13 19.84 -13.30 -4.91
N GLU A 14 21.02 -13.93 -4.92
CA GLU A 14 22.30 -13.26 -5.10
C GLU A 14 22.48 -12.74 -6.53
N ALA A 15 22.11 -13.54 -7.53
CA ALA A 15 22.22 -13.15 -8.94
C ALA A 15 21.28 -12.00 -9.28
N ASP A 16 20.03 -12.06 -8.79
CA ASP A 16 19.03 -11.02 -8.98
C ASP A 16 19.47 -9.71 -8.30
N GLU A 17 20.00 -9.78 -7.07
CA GLU A 17 20.51 -8.60 -6.36
C GLU A 17 21.69 -7.95 -7.09
N GLN A 18 22.67 -8.75 -7.55
CA GLN A 18 23.81 -8.22 -8.31
C GLN A 18 23.39 -7.57 -9.64
N GLU A 19 22.40 -8.14 -10.33
CA GLU A 19 21.84 -7.55 -11.55
C GLU A 19 21.19 -6.19 -11.26
N ILE A 20 20.39 -6.10 -10.18
CA ILE A 20 19.75 -4.85 -9.76
C ILE A 20 20.79 -3.78 -9.42
N LEU A 21 21.83 -4.15 -8.65
CA LEU A 21 22.92 -3.24 -8.29
C LEU A 21 23.69 -2.75 -9.52
N SER A 22 23.95 -3.63 -10.48
CA SER A 22 24.58 -3.27 -11.76
C SER A 22 23.72 -2.27 -12.54
N CYS A 23 22.42 -2.49 -12.63
CA CYS A 23 21.48 -1.57 -13.28
C CYS A 23 21.49 -0.18 -12.61
N LEU A 24 21.44 -0.14 -11.28
CA LEU A 24 21.53 1.11 -10.51
C LEU A 24 22.87 1.84 -10.72
N ALA A 25 23.97 1.10 -10.82
CA ALA A 25 25.28 1.66 -11.14
C ALA A 25 25.33 2.25 -12.56
N GLU A 26 24.66 1.61 -13.52
CA GLU A 26 24.54 2.10 -14.89
C GLU A 26 23.71 3.39 -14.98
N ILE A 27 22.57 3.44 -14.29
CA ILE A 27 21.76 4.66 -14.13
C ILE A 27 22.61 5.79 -13.53
N ARG A 28 23.33 5.51 -12.43
CA ARG A 28 24.23 6.49 -11.78
C ARG A 28 25.30 7.02 -12.73
N SER A 29 25.92 6.13 -13.51
CA SER A 29 26.99 6.51 -14.45
C SER A 29 26.49 7.26 -15.69
N GLY A 30 25.16 7.37 -15.88
CA GLY A 30 24.53 7.94 -17.07
C GLY A 30 24.57 7.03 -18.30
N ARG A 31 24.96 5.76 -18.14
CA ARG A 31 24.87 4.74 -19.21
C ARG A 31 23.43 4.35 -19.50
N LEU A 32 22.59 4.35 -18.47
CA LEU A 32 21.14 4.25 -18.57
C LEU A 32 20.51 5.59 -18.18
N ALA A 33 19.34 5.88 -18.73
CA ALA A 33 18.59 7.08 -18.37
C ALA A 33 18.06 6.94 -16.94
N ASN A 34 17.99 8.06 -16.19
CA ASN A 34 17.37 8.03 -14.87
C ASN A 34 15.84 8.18 -14.99
N ASP A 35 15.14 7.07 -15.03
CA ASP A 35 13.67 6.96 -14.94
C ASP A 35 13.20 6.45 -13.57
N LEU A 36 14.10 6.37 -12.59
CA LEU A 36 13.86 5.71 -11.31
C LEU A 36 12.77 6.42 -10.51
N LYS A 37 11.79 5.64 -10.06
CA LYS A 37 10.75 6.04 -9.11
C LYS A 37 10.81 5.17 -7.86
N LEU A 38 10.71 5.81 -6.69
CA LEU A 38 10.40 5.12 -5.44
C LEU A 38 8.91 5.17 -5.19
N VAL A 39 8.36 4.09 -4.64
CA VAL A 39 6.93 3.95 -4.35
C VAL A 39 6.75 3.32 -2.98
N ASN A 40 5.89 3.93 -2.19
CA ASN A 40 5.40 3.39 -0.93
C ASN A 40 3.87 3.48 -0.87
N TYR A 41 3.23 2.55 -0.19
CA TYR A 41 1.77 2.50 -0.04
C TYR A 41 1.35 2.90 1.37
N TYR A 42 1.67 4.14 1.75
CA TYR A 42 1.39 4.65 3.09
C TYR A 42 -0.12 4.70 3.34
N ARG A 43 -0.60 3.90 4.30
CA ARG A 43 -2.04 3.71 4.56
C ARG A 43 -2.84 3.41 3.28
N GLU A 44 -2.28 2.55 2.44
CA GLU A 44 -2.83 2.11 1.14
C GLU A 44 -2.79 3.15 0.01
N ILE A 45 -2.32 4.37 0.28
CA ILE A 45 -2.16 5.42 -0.73
C ILE A 45 -0.76 5.39 -1.35
N PRO A 46 -0.64 5.31 -2.69
CA PRO A 46 0.65 5.36 -3.35
C PRO A 46 1.26 6.76 -3.21
N VAL A 47 2.43 6.80 -2.57
CA VAL A 47 3.33 7.95 -2.56
C VAL A 47 4.51 7.60 -3.43
N SER A 48 4.69 8.36 -4.51
CA SER A 48 5.74 8.11 -5.49
C SER A 48 6.42 9.37 -5.97
N TYR A 49 7.75 9.35 -5.92
CA TYR A 49 8.62 10.42 -6.40
C TYR A 49 9.82 9.83 -7.15
N SER A 50 10.44 10.67 -7.99
CA SER A 50 11.76 10.33 -8.58
C SER A 50 12.83 10.24 -7.50
N ALA A 51 13.89 9.49 -7.82
CA ALA A 51 15.09 9.39 -7.00
C ALA A 51 16.34 9.44 -7.88
N ASP A 52 17.43 9.98 -7.32
CA ASP A 52 18.74 9.97 -7.95
C ASP A 52 19.66 9.02 -7.19
N VAL A 53 20.39 8.19 -7.93
CA VAL A 53 21.39 7.28 -7.36
C VAL A 53 22.66 8.06 -7.06
N LEU A 54 23.07 8.16 -5.80
CA LEU A 54 24.26 8.91 -5.38
C LEU A 54 25.50 8.03 -5.35
N THR A 55 25.40 6.87 -4.71
CA THR A 55 26.48 5.88 -4.57
C THR A 55 25.91 4.48 -4.63
N VAL A 56 26.69 3.55 -5.18
CA VAL A 56 26.40 2.11 -5.21
C VAL A 56 27.60 1.42 -4.58
N GLU A 57 27.35 0.68 -3.51
CA GLU A 57 28.29 -0.19 -2.83
C GLU A 57 27.97 -1.66 -3.13
N GLU A 58 28.70 -2.60 -2.51
CA GLU A 58 28.55 -4.04 -2.77
C GLU A 58 27.15 -4.60 -2.46
N THR A 59 26.51 -4.08 -1.41
CA THR A 59 25.19 -4.55 -0.95
C THR A 59 24.21 -3.42 -0.64
N SER A 60 24.63 -2.16 -0.84
CA SER A 60 23.85 -0.99 -0.45
C SER A 60 23.91 0.10 -1.52
N VAL A 61 22.85 0.91 -1.58
CA VAL A 61 22.77 2.04 -2.51
C VAL A 61 22.22 3.25 -1.77
N GLU A 62 22.90 4.39 -1.94
CA GLU A 62 22.46 5.66 -1.41
C GLU A 62 21.69 6.44 -2.48
N PHE A 63 20.55 7.01 -2.09
CA PHE A 63 19.70 7.80 -2.97
C PHE A 63 19.46 9.20 -2.42
N LEU A 64 19.38 10.18 -3.33
CA LEU A 64 18.70 11.44 -3.08
C LEU A 64 17.24 11.27 -3.48
N VAL A 65 16.33 11.66 -2.59
CA VAL A 65 14.89 11.47 -2.80
C VAL A 65 14.12 12.75 -2.53
N HIS A 66 12.82 12.76 -2.84
CA HIS A 66 11.96 13.83 -2.36
C HIS A 66 11.78 13.73 -0.83
N GLN A 67 11.70 14.85 -0.12
CA GLN A 67 11.64 14.86 1.36
C GLN A 67 10.42 14.08 1.91
N ILE A 68 9.25 14.21 1.27
CA ILE A 68 8.05 13.42 1.62
C ILE A 68 8.29 11.92 1.40
N GLN A 69 9.02 11.54 0.34
CA GLN A 69 9.37 10.14 0.10
C GLN A 69 10.27 9.63 1.23
N ALA A 70 11.25 10.42 1.68
CA ALA A 70 12.10 10.06 2.83
C ALA A 70 11.27 9.83 4.11
N VAL A 71 10.30 10.70 4.40
CA VAL A 71 9.37 10.52 5.54
C VAL A 71 8.65 9.17 5.44
N VAL A 72 8.01 8.90 4.30
CA VAL A 72 7.24 7.66 4.14
C VAL A 72 8.13 6.43 4.25
N ILE A 73 9.31 6.45 3.63
CA ILE A 73 10.31 5.37 3.73
C ILE A 73 10.75 5.17 5.18
N SER A 74 10.90 6.24 5.96
CA SER A 74 11.25 6.17 7.38
C SER A 74 10.17 5.48 8.23
N LEU A 75 8.90 5.58 7.83
CA LEU A 75 7.77 4.97 8.53
C LEU A 75 7.57 3.51 8.11
N GLU A 76 7.63 3.22 6.81
CA GLU A 76 7.34 1.89 6.25
C GLU A 76 8.53 0.91 6.31
N LYS A 77 9.77 1.41 6.46
CA LYS A 77 11.02 0.63 6.54
C LYS A 77 11.38 -0.24 5.32
N VAL A 78 10.55 -0.21 4.30
CA VAL A 78 10.71 -0.89 3.01
C VAL A 78 10.23 0.07 1.93
N THR A 79 10.77 -0.03 0.71
CA THR A 79 10.27 0.74 -0.46
C THR A 79 10.33 -0.09 -1.73
N VAL A 80 9.55 0.29 -2.74
CA VAL A 80 9.57 -0.31 -4.07
C VAL A 80 10.24 0.65 -5.05
N LEU A 81 11.23 0.16 -5.78
CA LEU A 81 11.88 0.83 -6.89
C LEU A 81 11.20 0.39 -8.19
N LYS A 82 10.91 1.35 -9.06
CA LYS A 82 10.40 1.13 -10.42
C LYS A 82 11.28 1.86 -11.43
N SER A 83 11.61 1.16 -12.50
CA SER A 83 12.36 1.64 -13.67
C SER A 83 12.06 0.68 -14.81
N ASP A 84 12.00 1.18 -16.04
CA ASP A 84 11.86 0.38 -17.27
C ASP A 84 13.11 -0.47 -17.52
N HIS A 85 14.24 -0.16 -16.85
CA HIS A 85 15.47 -0.93 -16.92
C HIS A 85 15.48 -2.16 -16.01
N PHE A 86 14.55 -2.27 -15.07
CA PHE A 86 14.41 -3.47 -14.25
C PHE A 86 13.52 -4.50 -14.93
N LYS A 87 13.86 -5.80 -14.79
CA LYS A 87 12.99 -6.88 -15.28
C LYS A 87 11.62 -6.87 -14.62
N ARG A 88 11.57 -6.49 -13.34
CA ARG A 88 10.37 -6.40 -12.49
C ARG A 88 10.58 -5.27 -11.46
N PRO A 89 9.51 -4.75 -10.83
CA PRO A 89 9.68 -3.87 -9.68
C PRO A 89 10.61 -4.50 -8.64
N VAL A 90 11.41 -3.67 -7.98
CA VAL A 90 12.38 -4.10 -6.98
C VAL A 90 11.90 -3.67 -5.60
N ILE A 91 11.94 -4.57 -4.63
CA ILE A 91 11.76 -4.23 -3.22
C ILE A 91 13.12 -4.08 -2.55
N ALA A 92 13.25 -3.10 -1.67
CA ALA A 92 14.45 -2.90 -0.86
C ALA A 92 14.10 -2.54 0.58
N THR A 93 14.98 -2.95 1.49
CA THR A 93 14.88 -2.65 2.92
C THR A 93 15.67 -1.37 3.24
N VAL A 94 15.20 -0.62 4.22
CA VAL A 94 15.78 0.66 4.60
C VAL A 94 16.82 0.46 5.71
N ASN A 95 18.07 0.79 5.41
CA ASN A 95 19.16 0.79 6.40
C ASN A 95 19.28 2.12 7.12
N TYR A 96 19.10 3.22 6.39
CA TYR A 96 19.25 4.56 6.93
C TYR A 96 18.34 5.56 6.23
N VAL A 97 17.85 6.55 6.98
CA VAL A 97 17.09 7.69 6.45
C VAL A 97 17.54 8.96 7.15
N ASN A 98 17.86 9.97 6.35
CA ASN A 98 18.01 11.35 6.76
C ASN A 98 16.98 12.20 6.02
N VAL A 99 15.89 12.56 6.69
CA VAL A 99 14.78 13.31 6.09
C VAL A 99 15.21 14.74 5.74
N GLU A 100 15.95 15.41 6.63
CA GLU A 100 16.45 16.78 6.43
C GLU A 100 17.28 16.89 5.14
N LYS A 101 18.25 15.98 4.96
CA LYS A 101 19.11 15.93 3.78
C LYS A 101 18.49 15.22 2.59
N SER A 102 17.28 14.68 2.75
CA SER A 102 16.60 13.83 1.76
C SER A 102 17.46 12.68 1.23
N ARG A 103 18.24 12.05 2.12
CA ARG A 103 19.12 10.92 1.79
C ARG A 103 18.62 9.63 2.43
N ILE A 104 18.65 8.55 1.68
CA ILE A 104 18.32 7.21 2.18
C ILE A 104 19.39 6.22 1.75
N VAL A 105 19.57 5.17 2.54
CA VAL A 105 20.40 4.00 2.17
C VAL A 105 19.51 2.78 2.19
N LEU A 106 19.49 2.06 1.07
CA LEU A 106 18.71 0.84 0.88
C LEU A 106 19.64 -0.37 0.68
N SER A 107 19.18 -1.55 1.08
CA SER A 107 19.85 -2.84 0.83
C SER A 107 18.84 -3.98 0.72
N GLY A 108 19.35 -5.20 0.46
CA GLY A 108 18.53 -6.41 0.36
C GLY A 108 17.57 -6.33 -0.81
N PHE A 109 18.11 -5.95 -1.97
CA PHE A 109 17.34 -5.72 -3.18
C PHE A 109 16.85 -7.04 -3.74
N SER A 110 15.58 -7.09 -4.10
CA SER A 110 14.97 -8.31 -4.65
C SER A 110 13.86 -7.94 -5.62
N TYR A 111 13.69 -8.72 -6.68
CA TYR A 111 12.54 -8.53 -7.54
C TYR A 111 11.25 -8.85 -6.78
N ALA A 112 10.18 -8.13 -7.13
CA ALA A 112 8.89 -8.27 -6.49
C ALA A 112 7.73 -8.10 -7.47
N MET A 113 6.64 -8.78 -7.14
CA MET A 113 5.33 -8.51 -7.69
C MET A 113 4.59 -7.53 -6.76
N VAL A 114 4.30 -6.34 -7.24
CA VAL A 114 3.55 -5.32 -6.51
C VAL A 114 2.06 -5.59 -6.69
N ARG A 115 1.43 -6.25 -5.73
CA ARG A 115 -0.01 -6.61 -5.79
C ARG A 115 -0.89 -5.36 -5.77
N ALA A 116 -0.43 -4.29 -5.15
CA ALA A 116 -1.16 -3.02 -5.14
C ALA A 116 -1.33 -2.37 -6.52
N ASP A 117 -0.41 -2.61 -7.47
CA ASP A 117 -0.52 -2.13 -8.86
C ASP A 117 -1.67 -2.80 -9.63
N ARG A 118 -2.17 -3.95 -9.15
CA ARG A 118 -3.26 -4.70 -9.79
C ARG A 118 -4.65 -4.25 -9.36
N ARG A 119 -4.73 -3.24 -8.49
CA ARG A 119 -6.01 -2.75 -7.97
C ARG A 119 -6.70 -1.88 -9.02
N MET A 120 -7.99 -2.10 -9.21
CA MET A 120 -8.82 -1.31 -10.13
C MET A 120 -9.21 0.05 -9.55
N SER A 121 -9.12 0.22 -8.23
CA SER A 121 -9.49 1.45 -7.53
C SER A 121 -8.52 1.75 -6.38
N VAL A 122 -8.35 3.03 -6.08
CA VAL A 122 -7.55 3.47 -4.92
C VAL A 122 -8.21 2.96 -3.64
N ARG A 123 -7.39 2.44 -2.74
CA ARG A 123 -7.79 1.95 -1.42
C ARG A 123 -7.27 2.88 -0.35
N VAL A 124 -8.08 3.16 0.67
CA VAL A 124 -7.65 3.89 1.87
C VAL A 124 -7.74 2.96 3.07
N ALA A 125 -6.68 2.92 3.89
CA ALA A 125 -6.73 2.31 5.21
C ALA A 125 -7.32 3.29 6.22
N LEU A 126 -8.15 2.78 7.13
CA LEU A 126 -8.82 3.59 8.13
C LEU A 126 -8.21 3.35 9.52
N THR A 127 -7.89 4.45 10.20
CA THR A 127 -7.43 4.44 11.59
C THR A 127 -8.57 4.76 12.57
N GLU A 128 -9.63 5.41 12.08
CA GLU A 128 -10.82 5.72 12.86
C GLU A 128 -11.72 4.49 13.03
N LEU A 129 -12.39 4.41 14.17
CA LEU A 129 -13.35 3.34 14.46
C LEU A 129 -14.67 3.59 13.71
N ILE A 130 -14.72 3.19 12.45
CA ILE A 130 -15.95 3.17 11.66
C ILE A 130 -16.62 1.81 11.82
N ARG A 131 -17.83 1.79 12.40
CA ARG A 131 -18.64 0.58 12.52
C ARG A 131 -19.21 0.19 11.16
N VAL A 132 -19.17 -1.11 10.89
CA VAL A 132 -19.68 -1.69 9.66
C VAL A 132 -20.35 -3.02 9.98
N THR A 133 -21.45 -3.30 9.29
CA THR A 133 -22.19 -4.55 9.40
C THR A 133 -22.35 -5.14 8.02
N PHE A 134 -22.06 -6.44 7.88
CA PHE A 134 -22.47 -7.27 6.76
C PHE A 134 -23.67 -8.11 7.21
N ARG A 135 -24.72 -8.16 6.39
CA ARG A 135 -25.94 -8.91 6.68
C ARG A 135 -26.40 -9.70 5.47
N THR A 136 -26.77 -10.96 5.70
CA THR A 136 -27.51 -11.81 4.77
C THR A 136 -28.88 -12.13 5.36
N GLU A 137 -29.65 -13.02 4.73
CA GLU A 137 -30.92 -13.48 5.28
C GLU A 137 -30.73 -14.31 6.56
N GLU A 138 -29.63 -15.07 6.65
CA GLU A 138 -29.41 -16.06 7.71
C GLU A 138 -28.31 -15.65 8.70
N SER A 139 -27.39 -14.77 8.28
CA SER A 139 -26.19 -14.45 9.03
C SER A 139 -25.94 -12.94 9.11
N SER A 140 -25.16 -12.52 10.11
CA SER A 140 -24.64 -11.16 10.17
C SER A 140 -23.29 -11.11 10.87
N ALA A 141 -22.43 -10.22 10.38
CA ALA A 141 -21.14 -9.94 10.98
C ALA A 141 -21.04 -8.43 11.20
N SER A 142 -20.65 -8.02 12.42
CA SER A 142 -20.44 -6.62 12.75
C SER A 142 -19.03 -6.41 13.26
N GLY A 143 -18.41 -5.32 12.86
CA GLY A 143 -17.03 -5.05 13.20
C GLY A 143 -16.61 -3.64 12.84
N ARG A 144 -15.30 -3.49 12.64
CA ARG A 144 -14.68 -2.21 12.23
C ARG A 144 -14.24 -2.26 10.78
N LEU A 145 -14.41 -1.15 10.07
CA LEU A 145 -13.87 -0.96 8.74
C LEU A 145 -12.34 -0.82 8.82
N LEU A 146 -11.61 -1.69 8.13
CA LEU A 146 -10.15 -1.68 8.08
C LEU A 146 -9.63 -0.88 6.88
N ASP A 147 -10.20 -1.14 5.70
CA ASP A 147 -9.91 -0.42 4.48
C ASP A 147 -11.10 -0.46 3.51
N MET A 148 -11.10 0.48 2.57
CA MET A 148 -12.17 0.66 1.58
C MET A 148 -11.61 1.17 0.25
N SER A 149 -12.17 0.68 -0.84
CA SER A 149 -12.04 1.21 -2.20
C SER A 149 -13.40 1.19 -2.89
N LEU A 150 -13.47 1.61 -4.16
CA LEU A 150 -14.72 1.54 -4.94
C LEU A 150 -15.12 0.11 -5.34
N THR A 151 -14.20 -0.85 -5.20
CA THR A 151 -14.40 -2.24 -5.65
C THR A 151 -14.24 -3.24 -4.51
N GLY A 152 -13.92 -2.80 -3.29
CA GLY A 152 -13.82 -3.72 -2.17
C GLY A 152 -13.73 -3.04 -0.81
N VAL A 153 -14.10 -3.81 0.21
CA VAL A 153 -14.14 -3.39 1.62
C VAL A 153 -13.55 -4.49 2.48
N SER A 154 -12.77 -4.12 3.48
CA SER A 154 -12.28 -5.07 4.49
C SER A 154 -12.82 -4.74 5.87
N ILE A 155 -13.37 -5.74 6.55
CA ILE A 155 -13.95 -5.62 7.89
C ILE A 155 -13.14 -6.47 8.86
N GLY A 156 -12.81 -5.92 10.03
CA GLY A 156 -12.25 -6.67 11.16
C GLY A 156 -13.35 -7.01 12.15
N VAL A 157 -13.52 -8.29 12.46
CA VAL A 157 -14.52 -8.82 13.38
C VAL A 157 -13.87 -9.63 14.50
N ASP A 158 -14.57 -9.73 15.64
CA ASP A 158 -14.12 -10.55 16.76
C ASP A 158 -14.46 -12.02 16.47
N GLY A 159 -13.42 -12.86 16.32
CA GLY A 159 -13.58 -14.28 15.99
C GLY A 159 -13.96 -14.55 14.54
N ASP A 160 -14.25 -15.80 14.22
CA ASP A 160 -14.75 -16.22 12.90
C ASP A 160 -16.28 -16.25 12.93
N PRO A 161 -16.98 -15.43 12.11
CA PRO A 161 -18.44 -15.42 12.08
C PRO A 161 -19.03 -16.66 11.38
N GLY A 162 -18.22 -17.52 10.78
CA GLY A 162 -18.70 -18.72 10.07
C GLY A 162 -19.37 -18.43 8.73
N LEU A 163 -19.04 -17.30 8.10
CA LEU A 163 -19.55 -16.93 6.78
C LEU A 163 -18.88 -17.74 5.67
N GLU A 164 -19.64 -18.08 4.64
CA GLU A 164 -19.11 -18.84 3.49
C GLU A 164 -18.51 -17.92 2.43
N LEU A 165 -17.48 -18.40 1.73
CA LEU A 165 -16.93 -17.66 0.60
C LEU A 165 -17.98 -17.52 -0.52
N SER A 166 -17.98 -16.37 -1.18
CA SER A 166 -18.96 -15.94 -2.17
C SER A 166 -20.37 -15.70 -1.62
N GLU A 167 -20.56 -15.77 -0.29
CA GLU A 167 -21.84 -15.41 0.33
C GLU A 167 -22.14 -13.93 0.03
N ARG A 168 -23.37 -13.69 -0.44
CA ARG A 168 -23.85 -12.37 -0.87
C ARG A 168 -24.74 -11.75 0.19
N GLY A 169 -24.57 -10.47 0.41
CA GLY A 169 -25.36 -9.71 1.37
C GLY A 169 -25.22 -8.22 1.15
N GLU A 170 -25.64 -7.47 2.16
CA GLU A 170 -25.52 -6.02 2.19
C GLU A 170 -24.49 -5.60 3.25
N ILE A 171 -23.58 -4.70 2.86
CA ILE A 171 -22.73 -3.97 3.79
C ILE A 171 -23.40 -2.64 4.10
N THR A 172 -23.57 -2.33 5.39
CA THR A 172 -23.94 -1.00 5.89
C THR A 172 -22.76 -0.39 6.61
N VAL A 173 -22.34 0.81 6.19
CA VAL A 173 -21.23 1.57 6.80
C VAL A 173 -21.70 2.94 7.27
N GLY A 174 -21.36 3.29 8.52
CA GLY A 174 -21.62 4.62 9.08
C GLY A 174 -20.49 5.59 8.79
N LEU A 175 -20.49 6.25 7.63
CA LEU A 175 -19.49 7.27 7.29
C LEU A 175 -19.84 8.63 7.94
N PRO A 176 -18.88 9.56 8.07
CA PRO A 176 -19.15 10.90 8.60
C PRO A 176 -20.22 11.70 7.81
N SER A 177 -20.41 11.38 6.53
CA SER A 177 -21.43 11.97 5.66
C SER A 177 -22.81 11.32 5.79
N GLY A 178 -22.92 10.21 6.51
CA GLY A 178 -24.15 9.43 6.65
C GLY A 178 -23.91 7.93 6.50
N SER A 179 -24.97 7.15 6.72
CA SER A 179 -24.94 5.71 6.49
C SER A 179 -25.09 5.39 5.01
N ILE A 180 -24.26 4.48 4.50
CA ILE A 180 -24.35 3.98 3.13
C ILE A 180 -24.51 2.46 3.20
N SER A 181 -25.46 1.92 2.41
CA SER A 181 -25.68 0.48 2.25
C SER A 181 -25.43 0.08 0.80
N PHE A 182 -24.74 -1.04 0.57
CA PHE A 182 -24.49 -1.56 -0.77
C PHE A 182 -24.31 -3.09 -0.78
N PRO A 183 -24.65 -3.75 -1.89
CA PRO A 183 -24.38 -5.18 -2.07
C PRO A 183 -22.89 -5.51 -2.02
N ALA A 184 -22.58 -6.68 -1.44
CA ALA A 184 -21.23 -7.19 -1.33
C ALA A 184 -21.19 -8.72 -1.33
N SER A 185 -20.06 -9.27 -1.79
CA SER A 185 -19.77 -10.72 -1.77
C SER A 185 -18.49 -10.99 -0.98
N LEU A 186 -18.52 -11.95 -0.05
CA LEU A 186 -17.33 -12.31 0.73
C LEU A 186 -16.29 -13.00 -0.17
N LEU A 187 -15.12 -12.41 -0.34
CA LEU A 187 -14.04 -12.98 -1.17
C LEU A 187 -13.05 -13.80 -0.36
N LYS A 188 -12.73 -13.37 0.86
CA LYS A 188 -11.65 -13.95 1.65
C LYS A 188 -11.86 -13.76 3.14
N VAL A 189 -11.52 -14.80 3.89
CA VAL A 189 -11.40 -14.77 5.35
C VAL A 189 -9.92 -14.90 5.71
N VAL A 190 -9.40 -13.97 6.51
CA VAL A 190 -7.99 -13.89 6.88
C VAL A 190 -7.86 -13.84 8.40
N PRO A 191 -7.32 -14.89 9.05
CA PRO A 191 -7.04 -14.84 10.48
C PRO A 191 -6.09 -13.69 10.83
N MET A 192 -6.39 -12.98 11.92
CA MET A 192 -5.55 -11.94 12.48
C MET A 192 -5.10 -12.33 13.89
N THR A 193 -4.09 -11.65 14.43
CA THR A 193 -3.66 -11.84 15.83
C THR A 193 -4.80 -11.60 16.82
N SER A 194 -5.69 -10.66 16.50
CA SER A 194 -6.90 -10.37 17.25
C SER A 194 -8.11 -10.40 16.30
N GLY A 195 -8.79 -11.55 16.24
CA GLY A 195 -10.00 -11.74 15.43
C GLY A 195 -9.73 -12.11 13.97
N THR A 196 -10.65 -11.72 13.10
CA THR A 196 -10.66 -12.13 11.69
C THR A 196 -10.89 -10.93 10.78
N ARG A 197 -10.16 -10.89 9.66
CA ARG A 197 -10.42 -9.96 8.57
C ARG A 197 -11.25 -10.63 7.49
N LEU A 198 -12.40 -10.05 7.22
CA LEU A 198 -13.28 -10.39 6.11
C LEU A 198 -13.00 -9.40 4.98
N VAL A 199 -12.79 -9.90 3.76
CA VAL A 199 -12.54 -9.08 2.57
C VAL A 199 -13.67 -9.30 1.58
N PHE A 200 -14.32 -8.22 1.18
CA PHE A 200 -15.49 -8.23 0.31
C PHE A 200 -15.19 -7.55 -1.03
N GLU A 201 -15.78 -8.08 -2.09
CA GLU A 201 -16.06 -7.35 -3.33
C GLU A 201 -17.37 -6.60 -3.15
N VAL A 202 -17.49 -5.40 -3.73
CA VAL A 202 -18.68 -4.56 -3.60
C VAL A 202 -19.24 -4.19 -4.97
N GLU A 203 -20.56 -4.09 -5.05
CA GLU A 203 -21.27 -3.56 -6.22
C GLU A 203 -21.95 -2.27 -5.79
N LEU A 204 -21.45 -1.14 -6.30
CA LEU A 204 -21.95 0.19 -5.91
C LEU A 204 -22.96 0.69 -6.94
N ASP A 205 -24.07 1.25 -6.45
CA ASP A 205 -24.91 2.11 -7.27
C ASP A 205 -24.31 3.52 -7.36
N ARG A 206 -24.89 4.37 -8.22
CA ARG A 206 -24.38 5.72 -8.47
C ARG A 206 -24.34 6.59 -7.19
N ALA A 207 -25.31 6.42 -6.29
CA ALA A 207 -25.38 7.21 -5.07
C ALA A 207 -24.28 6.81 -4.08
N SER A 208 -24.12 5.51 -3.86
CA SER A 208 -23.10 4.93 -2.98
C SER A 208 -21.69 5.18 -3.51
N GLU A 209 -21.50 5.08 -4.83
CA GLU A 209 -20.22 5.39 -5.49
C GLU A 209 -19.79 6.84 -5.25
N VAL A 210 -20.72 7.81 -5.36
CA VAL A 210 -20.42 9.22 -5.08
C VAL A 210 -20.05 9.42 -3.61
N GLY A 211 -20.81 8.85 -2.68
CA GLY A 211 -20.56 8.99 -1.25
C GLY A 211 -19.21 8.38 -0.83
N ILE A 212 -18.91 7.17 -1.33
CA ILE A 212 -17.64 6.48 -1.06
C ILE A 212 -16.47 7.20 -1.72
N SER A 213 -16.61 7.65 -2.97
CA SER A 213 -15.56 8.40 -3.67
C SER A 213 -15.18 9.68 -2.93
N GLN A 214 -16.17 10.44 -2.45
CA GLN A 214 -15.93 11.66 -1.66
C GLN A 214 -15.18 11.35 -0.36
N PHE A 215 -15.56 10.27 0.32
CA PHE A 215 -14.90 9.83 1.54
C PHE A 215 -13.44 9.40 1.28
N ILE A 216 -13.20 8.57 0.27
CA ILE A 216 -11.86 8.14 -0.14
C ILE A 216 -10.99 9.35 -0.47
N PHE A 217 -11.50 10.28 -1.28
CA PHE A 217 -10.75 11.48 -1.68
C PHE A 217 -10.40 12.36 -0.49
N LYS A 218 -11.37 12.61 0.42
CA LYS A 218 -11.11 13.36 1.66
C LYS A 218 -10.00 12.69 2.47
N ARG A 219 -10.02 11.36 2.58
CA ARG A 219 -9.00 10.61 3.31
C ARG A 219 -7.63 10.67 2.64
N GLN A 220 -7.56 10.63 1.31
CA GLN A 220 -6.31 10.85 0.58
C GLN A 220 -5.70 12.21 0.90
N VAL A 221 -6.51 13.28 0.84
CA VAL A 221 -6.04 14.64 1.10
C VAL A 221 -5.46 14.75 2.51
N GLU A 222 -6.16 14.21 3.51
CA GLU A 222 -5.70 14.27 4.88
C GLU A 222 -4.45 13.41 5.12
N ILE A 223 -4.32 12.21 4.54
CA ILE A 223 -3.10 11.40 4.62
C ILE A 223 -1.90 12.16 4.02
N ILE A 224 -2.08 12.81 2.86
CA ILE A 224 -1.02 13.62 2.25
C ILE A 224 -0.67 14.84 3.12
N LYS A 225 -1.66 15.45 3.78
CA LYS A 225 -1.45 16.56 4.71
C LYS A 225 -0.65 16.10 5.94
N GLU A 226 -1.01 14.96 6.53
CA GLU A 226 -0.28 14.33 7.64
C GLU A 226 1.22 14.13 7.29
N LEU A 227 1.51 13.69 6.05
CA LEU A 227 2.88 13.53 5.57
C LEU A 227 3.62 14.86 5.41
N LYS A 228 2.94 15.90 4.91
CA LYS A 228 3.52 17.25 4.73
C LYS A 228 3.77 17.98 6.05
N GLU A 229 2.97 17.68 7.08
CA GLU A 229 3.09 18.27 8.41
C GLU A 229 3.96 17.41 9.35
N HIS A 230 4.55 16.33 8.83
CA HIS A 230 5.33 15.40 9.65
C HIS A 230 6.52 16.12 10.32
N PRO A 231 6.74 15.95 11.64
CA PRO A 231 7.76 16.68 12.38
C PRO A 231 9.18 16.57 11.79
N GLY A 232 9.48 15.42 11.17
CA GLY A 232 10.76 15.19 10.49
C GLY A 232 11.05 16.08 9.28
N LEU A 233 10.07 16.86 8.80
CA LEU A 233 10.26 17.87 7.74
C LEU A 233 10.59 19.27 8.28
N ASN A 234 10.34 19.52 9.58
CA ASN A 234 10.48 20.83 10.24
C ASN A 234 11.69 20.88 11.20
N LEU A 235 12.65 19.96 11.02
CA LEU A 235 13.91 19.87 11.76
C LEU A 235 15.06 20.27 10.83
#